data_AF-A0A7S0E635-F1
#
_entry.id   AF-A0A7S0E635-F1
#
_cell.length_a   1.000
_cell.length_b   1.000
_cell.length_c   1.000
_cell.angle_alpha   90.00
_cell.angle_beta   90.00
_cell.angle_gamma   90.00
#
_symmetry.space_group_name_H-M   'P 1'
#
loop_
_entity.id
_entity.type
_entity.pdbx_description
1 polymer ?
#
loop_
_entity_poly.entity_id
_entity_poly.type
_entity_poly.pdbx_seq_one_letter_code
_entity_poly.pdbx_strand_id
1 'polypeptide(L)'
;MPHQAYQLLKQSTSTIWRFQVVLEMISRIRIPELRRGTFLISERSKQDDAFGRSVVLIFDHSDLGTMGVIINQDLDSLNLGEMYPQNSTDFLRQRDVALLYGGPVNLNDACNGRLVLSKTVP
;
A
#
# COMPACT_ATOMS: atom_id res chain seq x y z
N MET A 1 2.11 -11.07 26.70
CA MET A 1 0.69 -11.00 27.12
C MET A 1 -0.25 -11.99 26.37
N PRO A 2 -0.21 -12.16 25.03
CA PRO A 2 -1.12 -13.11 24.33
C PRO A 2 -0.94 -14.58 24.74
N HIS A 3 0.31 -14.96 25.03
CA HIS A 3 0.67 -16.33 25.42
C HIS A 3 -0.01 -16.78 26.72
N GLN A 4 -0.16 -15.89 27.70
CA GLN A 4 -0.76 -16.22 29.00
C GLN A 4 -2.27 -16.48 28.88
N ALA A 5 -3.00 -15.65 28.11
CA ALA A 5 -4.42 -15.87 27.82
C ALA A 5 -4.67 -17.20 27.10
N TYR A 6 -3.79 -17.57 26.17
CA TYR A 6 -3.84 -18.86 25.47
C TYR A 6 -3.68 -20.06 26.42
N GLN A 7 -2.78 -19.99 27.40
CA GLN A 7 -2.63 -21.07 28.39
C GLN A 7 -3.87 -21.21 29.27
N LEU A 8 -4.48 -20.10 29.68
CA LEU A 8 -5.70 -20.13 30.48
C LEU A 8 -6.90 -20.71 29.69
N LEU A 9 -7.00 -20.44 28.38
CA LEU A 9 -8.00 -21.05 27.49
C LEU A 9 -7.88 -22.58 27.41
N LYS A 10 -6.65 -23.11 27.35
CA LYS A 10 -6.39 -24.55 27.33
C LYS A 10 -6.76 -25.26 28.62
N GLN A 11 -6.59 -24.57 29.76
CA GLN A 11 -6.80 -25.14 31.09
C GLN A 11 -8.24 -24.99 31.60
N SER A 12 -9.00 -24.02 31.09
CA SER A 12 -10.39 -23.82 31.48
C SER A 12 -11.30 -24.92 30.92
N THR A 13 -12.26 -25.42 31.70
CA THR A 13 -13.33 -26.34 31.21
C THR A 13 -14.64 -25.61 30.90
N SER A 14 -14.77 -24.34 31.30
CA SER A 14 -15.97 -23.54 31.13
C SER A 14 -16.08 -22.96 29.72
N THR A 15 -17.12 -23.33 29.00
CA THR A 15 -17.42 -22.79 27.67
C THR A 15 -17.67 -21.27 27.71
N ILE A 16 -18.44 -20.80 28.70
CA ILE A 16 -18.79 -19.37 28.84
C ILE A 16 -17.53 -18.53 29.04
N TRP A 17 -16.63 -18.98 29.92
CA TRP A 17 -15.40 -18.27 30.21
C TRP A 17 -14.45 -18.26 28.99
N ARG A 18 -14.36 -19.37 28.25
CA ARG A 18 -13.59 -19.41 26.99
C ARG A 18 -14.12 -18.40 25.97
N PHE A 19 -15.44 -18.28 25.83
CA PHE A 19 -16.05 -17.28 24.96
C PHE A 19 -15.70 -15.85 25.39
N GLN A 20 -15.79 -15.52 26.68
CA GLN A 20 -15.45 -14.20 27.20
C GLN A 20 -13.99 -13.82 26.90
N VAL A 21 -13.05 -14.75 27.13
CA VAL A 21 -11.63 -14.51 26.85
C VAL A 21 -11.37 -14.34 25.36
N VAL A 22 -12.01 -15.14 24.50
CA VAL A 22 -11.89 -14.97 23.04
C VAL A 22 -12.45 -13.63 22.59
N LEU A 23 -13.60 -13.21 23.11
CA LEU A 23 -14.19 -11.90 22.80
C LEU A 23 -13.27 -10.75 23.23
N GLU A 24 -12.65 -10.85 24.41
CA GLU A 24 -11.69 -9.85 24.88
C GLU A 24 -10.37 -9.87 24.08
N MET A 25 -9.95 -11.03 23.57
CA MET A 25 -8.81 -11.10 22.65
C MET A 25 -9.14 -10.46 21.30
N ILE A 26 -10.32 -10.72 20.75
CA ILE A 26 -10.79 -10.13 19.48
C ILE A 26 -10.98 -8.63 19.62
N SER A 27 -11.50 -8.14 20.74
CA SER A 27 -11.69 -6.70 20.97
C SER A 27 -10.39 -5.91 21.02
N ARG A 28 -9.26 -6.59 21.27
CA ARG A 28 -7.91 -5.99 21.24
C ARG A 28 -7.28 -6.02 19.85
N ILE A 29 -7.85 -6.76 18.90
CA ILE A 29 -7.43 -6.72 17.50
C ILE A 29 -7.91 -5.39 16.94
N ARG A 30 -6.99 -4.43 16.84
CA ARG A 30 -7.23 -3.22 16.06
C ARG A 30 -7.02 -3.55 14.60
N ILE A 31 -8.11 -3.75 13.87
CA ILE A 31 -8.10 -3.70 12.41
C ILE A 31 -8.06 -2.21 12.05
N PRO A 32 -6.97 -1.71 11.45
CA PRO A 32 -6.91 -0.30 11.06
C PRO A 32 -8.01 -0.02 10.03
N GLU A 33 -8.76 1.05 10.27
CA GLU A 33 -9.73 1.55 9.31
C GLU A 33 -8.99 2.07 8.07
N LEU A 34 -9.51 1.72 6.90
CA LEU A 34 -8.98 2.26 5.65
C LEU A 34 -9.37 3.73 5.55
N ARG A 35 -8.40 4.59 5.26
CA ARG A 35 -8.62 6.03 5.09
C ARG A 35 -7.51 6.63 4.25
N ARG A 36 -7.72 7.87 3.81
CA ARG A 36 -6.67 8.67 3.18
C ARG A 36 -5.43 8.73 4.08
N GLY A 37 -4.27 8.49 3.49
CA GLY A 37 -2.97 8.41 4.18
C GLY A 37 -2.60 7.02 4.68
N THR A 38 -3.47 6.03 4.58
CA THR A 38 -3.14 4.63 4.93
C THR A 38 -2.22 4.01 3.88
N PHE A 39 -1.22 3.26 4.33
CA PHE A 39 -0.42 2.39 3.47
C PHE A 39 -0.95 0.96 3.51
N LEU A 40 -1.18 0.37 2.33
CA LEU A 40 -1.38 -1.06 2.18
C LEU A 40 -0.06 -1.72 1.83
N ILE A 41 0.33 -2.72 2.62
CA ILE A 41 1.58 -3.46 2.43
C ILE A 41 1.23 -4.84 1.92
N SER A 42 1.73 -5.18 0.74
CA SER A 42 1.56 -6.50 0.16
C SER A 42 2.28 -7.57 0.99
N GLU A 43 1.71 -8.77 1.06
CA GLU A 43 2.36 -9.90 1.70
C GLU A 43 3.66 -10.27 0.99
N ARG A 44 4.69 -10.67 1.75
CA ARG A 44 6.02 -11.01 1.22
C ARG A 44 6.00 -12.13 0.17
N SER A 45 5.08 -13.09 0.31
CA SER A 45 4.94 -14.27 -0.54
C SER A 45 4.03 -14.06 -1.74
N LYS A 46 3.38 -12.90 -1.87
CA LYS A 46 2.47 -12.64 -2.98
C LYS A 46 3.26 -12.48 -4.29
N GLN A 47 3.05 -13.42 -5.22
CA GLN A 47 3.66 -13.46 -6.56
C GLN A 47 2.73 -12.87 -7.62
N ASP A 48 2.19 -11.68 -7.33
CA ASP A 48 1.37 -10.94 -8.28
C ASP A 48 2.26 -9.91 -8.98
N ASP A 49 2.24 -9.87 -10.31
CA ASP A 49 3.10 -8.96 -11.09
C ASP A 49 2.76 -7.48 -10.84
N ALA A 50 1.50 -7.17 -10.51
CA ALA A 50 1.08 -5.79 -10.26
C ALA A 50 1.29 -5.36 -8.80
N PHE A 51 1.03 -6.23 -7.83
CA PHE A 51 1.01 -5.87 -6.41
C PHE A 51 2.01 -6.65 -5.55
N GLY A 52 2.85 -7.50 -6.13
CA GLY A 52 3.89 -8.21 -5.41
C GLY A 52 4.86 -7.24 -4.74
N ARG A 53 5.04 -7.39 -3.41
CA ARG A 53 5.92 -6.52 -2.60
C ARG A 53 5.61 -5.02 -2.73
N SER A 54 4.39 -4.65 -3.12
CA SER A 54 3.99 -3.25 -3.27
C SER A 54 3.68 -2.60 -1.92
N VAL A 55 3.89 -1.29 -1.90
CA VAL A 55 3.37 -0.37 -0.89
C VAL A 55 2.44 0.57 -1.62
N VAL A 56 1.15 0.52 -1.29
CA VAL A 56 0.10 1.36 -1.89
C VAL A 56 -0.26 2.47 -0.91
N LEU A 57 -0.17 3.73 -1.33
CA LEU A 57 -0.70 4.87 -0.57
C LEU A 57 -2.16 5.10 -0.98
N ILE A 58 -3.08 5.07 -0.01
CA ILE A 58 -4.47 5.49 -0.24
C ILE A 58 -4.55 7.01 -0.20
N PHE A 59 -4.99 7.62 -1.30
CA PHE A 59 -5.20 9.06 -1.37
C PHE A 59 -6.67 9.47 -1.45
N ASP A 60 -7.57 8.53 -1.75
CA ASP A 60 -9.01 8.72 -1.67
C ASP A 60 -9.72 7.44 -1.17
N HIS A 61 -10.72 7.61 -0.32
CA HIS A 61 -11.52 6.52 0.23
C HIS A 61 -12.92 7.05 0.58
N SER A 62 -13.94 6.48 -0.06
CA SER A 62 -15.35 6.80 0.17
C SER A 62 -16.23 5.57 -0.07
N ASP A 63 -17.53 5.72 0.14
CA ASP A 63 -18.52 4.66 -0.14
C ASP A 63 -18.59 4.27 -1.63
N LEU A 64 -18.05 5.11 -2.53
CA LEU A 64 -17.96 4.83 -3.96
C LEU A 64 -16.76 3.95 -4.31
N GLY A 65 -15.76 3.87 -3.43
CA GLY A 65 -14.55 3.10 -3.66
C GLY A 65 -13.30 3.69 -3.02
N THR A 66 -12.17 3.07 -3.32
CA THR A 66 -10.85 3.46 -2.81
C THR A 66 -9.91 3.66 -3.96
N MET A 67 -9.17 4.78 -3.93
CA MET A 67 -8.08 5.04 -4.86
C MET A 67 -6.75 5.05 -4.12
N GLY A 68 -5.77 4.40 -4.73
CA GLY A 68 -4.42 4.36 -4.21
C GLY A 68 -3.40 4.24 -5.33
N VAL A 69 -2.14 4.53 -4.98
CA VAL A 69 -1.01 4.51 -5.91
C VAL A 69 0.13 3.71 -5.31
N ILE A 70 0.77 2.88 -6.12
CA ILE A 70 1.99 2.16 -5.75
C ILE A 70 3.15 3.17 -5.71
N ILE A 71 3.94 3.15 -4.63
CA ILE A 71 5.00 4.15 -4.39
C ILE A 71 6.42 3.57 -4.32
N ASN A 72 6.58 2.27 -4.58
CA ASN A 72 7.86 1.57 -4.38
C ASN A 72 8.25 0.64 -5.55
N GLN A 73 7.67 0.83 -6.72
CA GLN A 73 7.99 0.06 -7.92
C GLN A 73 8.45 1.03 -9.01
N ASP A 74 9.74 1.00 -9.35
CA ASP A 74 10.33 1.84 -10.40
C ASP A 74 9.94 1.30 -11.81
N LEU A 75 9.85 2.19 -12.79
CA LEU A 75 9.71 1.88 -14.22
C LEU A 75 11.06 2.04 -14.89
N ASP A 76 11.80 0.95 -15.02
CA ASP A 76 13.20 0.96 -15.46
C ASP A 76 13.43 1.44 -16.90
N SER A 77 12.39 1.45 -17.74
CA SER A 77 12.51 1.65 -19.20
C SER A 77 11.95 2.96 -19.74
N LEU A 78 11.41 3.85 -18.89
CA LEU A 78 10.75 5.08 -19.36
C LEU A 78 11.40 6.31 -18.73
N ASN A 79 11.85 7.24 -19.58
CA ASN A 79 12.33 8.54 -19.14
C ASN A 79 11.19 9.59 -19.22
N LEU A 80 11.16 10.51 -18.27
CA LEU A 80 10.22 11.64 -18.28
C LEU A 80 10.20 12.43 -19.59
N GLY A 81 11.36 12.60 -20.22
CA GLY A 81 11.50 13.31 -21.49
C GLY A 81 10.74 12.65 -22.65
N GLU A 82 10.56 11.34 -22.59
CA GLU A 82 9.80 10.57 -23.59
C GLU A 82 8.29 10.69 -23.37
N MET A 83 7.86 10.89 -22.12
CA MET A 83 6.45 11.00 -21.76
C MET A 83 5.87 12.40 -22.01
N TYR A 84 6.70 13.45 -21.95
CA TYR A 84 6.30 14.84 -22.18
C TYR A 84 7.17 15.56 -23.23
N PRO A 85 7.10 15.14 -24.51
CA PRO A 85 7.92 15.73 -25.56
C PRO A 85 7.61 17.22 -25.79
N GLN A 86 6.36 17.64 -25.62
CA GLN A 86 5.88 19.00 -25.91
C GLN A 86 6.06 19.99 -24.75
N ASN A 87 6.20 19.51 -23.51
CA ASN A 87 6.32 20.34 -22.30
C ASN A 87 7.74 20.32 -21.73
N SER A 88 8.74 20.17 -22.62
CA SER A 88 10.14 20.01 -22.25
C SER A 88 10.77 21.34 -21.82
N THR A 89 10.25 21.90 -20.73
CA THR A 89 11.02 22.77 -19.88
C THR A 89 12.25 21.99 -19.39
N ASP A 90 13.44 22.49 -19.73
CA ASP A 90 14.74 21.85 -19.48
C ASP A 90 14.96 21.39 -18.02
N PHE A 91 14.17 21.91 -17.07
CA PHE A 91 14.20 21.49 -15.67
C PHE A 91 13.90 19.99 -15.45
N LEU A 92 13.05 19.36 -16.28
CA LEU A 92 12.71 17.95 -16.15
C LEU A 92 13.78 17.02 -16.71
N ARG A 93 14.56 17.49 -17.70
CA ARG A 93 15.66 16.72 -18.30
C ARG A 93 16.92 16.74 -17.44
N GLN A 94 17.10 17.77 -16.62
CA GLN A 94 18.29 17.97 -15.79
C GLN A 94 18.26 17.22 -14.45
N ARG A 95 17.09 16.70 -14.03
CA ARG A 95 16.97 15.93 -12.78
C ARG A 95 16.83 14.45 -13.09
N ASP A 96 17.55 13.65 -12.32
CA ASP A 96 17.44 12.20 -12.32
C ASP A 96 16.13 11.82 -11.60
N VAL A 97 15.02 11.90 -12.34
CA VAL A 97 13.67 11.69 -11.80
C VAL A 97 13.19 10.31 -12.22
N ALA A 98 12.99 9.45 -11.22
CA ALA A 98 12.45 8.11 -11.42
C ALA A 98 10.94 8.17 -11.71
N LEU A 99 10.53 7.44 -12.74
CA LEU A 99 9.12 7.10 -12.96
C LEU A 99 8.78 5.86 -12.17
N LEU A 100 7.62 5.86 -11.50
CA LEU A 100 7.11 4.72 -10.77
C LEU A 100 5.89 4.14 -11.47
N TYR A 101 5.72 2.83 -11.35
CA TYR A 101 4.48 2.15 -11.69
C TYR A 101 3.44 2.47 -10.63
N GLY A 102 2.38 3.19 -11.01
CA GLY A 102 1.34 3.65 -10.08
C GLY A 102 0.24 2.62 -9.83
N GLY A 103 0.06 1.69 -10.76
CA GLY A 103 -0.95 0.63 -10.70
C GLY A 103 -1.45 0.22 -12.09
N PRO A 104 -2.30 -0.82 -12.17
CA PRO A 104 -2.77 -1.37 -13.45
C PRO A 104 -3.86 -0.54 -14.14
N VAL A 105 -4.45 0.44 -13.44
CA VAL A 105 -5.58 1.22 -13.95
C VAL A 105 -5.07 2.43 -14.77
N ASN A 106 -5.60 2.62 -15.97
CA ASN A 106 -5.30 3.76 -16.85
C ASN A 106 -3.80 4.07 -17.02
N LEU A 107 -3.05 3.11 -17.57
CA LEU A 107 -1.60 3.24 -17.87
C LEU A 107 -1.23 4.42 -18.79
N ASN A 108 -2.21 4.98 -19.50
CA ASN A 108 -2.04 6.13 -20.39
C ASN A 108 -2.25 7.48 -19.69
N ASP A 109 -2.77 7.49 -18.45
CA ASP A 109 -2.91 8.69 -17.64
C ASP A 109 -1.77 8.77 -16.61
N ALA A 110 -1.00 9.85 -16.69
CA ALA A 110 0.07 10.20 -15.75
C ALA A 110 -0.38 10.34 -14.28
N CYS A 111 -1.69 10.38 -14.04
CA CYS A 111 -2.25 10.51 -12.70
C CYS A 111 -2.76 9.17 -12.13
N ASN A 112 -2.97 8.14 -12.96
CA ASN A 112 -3.66 6.91 -12.54
C ASN A 112 -2.83 5.63 -12.71
N GLY A 113 -1.93 5.56 -13.71
CA GLY A 113 -1.12 4.35 -13.95
C GLY A 113 0.39 4.52 -13.79
N ARG A 114 0.91 5.77 -13.82
CA ARG A 114 2.36 6.06 -13.74
C ARG A 114 2.59 7.29 -12.87
N LEU A 115 3.27 7.13 -11.75
CA LEU A 115 3.54 8.24 -10.82
C LEU A 115 4.95 8.79 -11.07
N VAL A 116 5.04 10.10 -11.31
CA VAL A 116 6.33 10.80 -11.39
C VAL A 116 6.75 11.22 -9.99
N LEU A 117 7.79 10.59 -9.40
CA LEU A 117 8.37 11.06 -8.15
C LEU A 117 9.80 11.55 -8.39
N SER A 118 10.08 12.82 -8.11
CA SER A 118 11.46 13.29 -8.04
C SER A 118 12.14 12.67 -6.83
N LYS A 119 12.93 11.61 -7.04
CA LYS A 119 13.94 11.20 -6.08
C LYS A 119 14.93 12.36 -5.99
N THR A 120 15.01 12.98 -4.82
CA THR A 120 16.12 13.89 -4.53
C THR A 120 17.26 13.00 -4.07
N VAL A 121 18.26 12.80 -4.92
CA VAL A 121 19.50 12.12 -4.51
C VAL A 121 20.17 13.05 -3.48
N PRO A 122 20.47 12.58 -2.25
CA PRO A 122 21.16 13.38 -1.25
C PRO A 122 22.58 13.77 -1.67
#